data_AF-A0A4Q5P0U4-F1
#
_entry.id   AF-A0A4Q5P0U4-F1
#
_cell.length_a   1.000
_cell.length_b   1.000
_cell.length_c   1.000
_cell.angle_alpha   90.00
_cell.angle_beta   90.00
_cell.angle_gamma   90.00
#
_symmetry.space_group_name_H-M   'P 1'
#
loop_
_entity.id
_entity.type
_entity.pdbx_description
1 polymer ?
#
loop_
_entity_poly.entity_id
_entity_poly.type
_entity_poly.pdbx_seq_one_letter_code
_entity_poly.pdbx_strand_id
1 'polypeptide(L)' 'MAQWVREGKVKYKEHVTEGLDNAPTAFMGLLKGQNFGKQLVRIGPDKA' A
#
# COMPACT_ATOMS: atom_id res chain seq x y z
N MET A 1 3.73 15.68 -6.17
CA MET A 1 3.78 14.69 -5.07
C MET A 1 5.04 13.82 -5.11
N ALA A 2 5.34 13.12 -6.20
CA ALA A 2 6.54 12.27 -6.28
C ALA A 2 7.85 12.99 -5.92
N GLN A 3 8.00 14.26 -6.30
CA GLN A 3 9.16 15.07 -5.93
C GLN A 3 9.30 15.25 -4.41
N TRP A 4 8.23 15.63 -3.71
CA TRP A 4 8.26 15.83 -2.25
C TRP A 4 8.44 14.54 -1.46
N VAL A 5 7.95 13.41 -1.99
CA VAL A 5 8.21 12.09 -1.42
C VAL A 5 9.69 11.73 -1.56
N ARG A 6 10.28 11.92 -2.76
CA ARG A 6 11.72 11.71 -3.00
C ARG A 6 12.60 12.63 -2.15
N GLU A 7 12.18 13.87 -1.95
CA GLU A 7 12.87 14.86 -1.11
C GLU A 7 12.62 14.64 0.40
N GLY A 8 11.84 13.63 0.81
CA GLY A 8 11.54 13.35 2.22
C GLY A 8 10.62 14.36 2.90
N LYS A 9 10.09 15.34 2.15
CA LYS A 9 9.17 16.38 2.65
C LYS A 9 7.77 15.84 2.96
N VAL A 10 7.41 14.69 2.41
CA VAL A 10 6.16 13.99 2.69
C VAL A 10 6.48 12.60 3.25
N LYS A 11 6.07 12.34 4.49
CA LYS A 11 6.09 11.00 5.09
C LYS A 11 4.79 10.28 4.76
N TYR A 12 4.89 9.03 4.34
CA TYR A 12 3.75 8.18 4.05
C TYR A 12 3.86 6.87 4.82
N LYS A 13 2.72 6.22 5.03
CA LYS A 13 2.62 4.88 5.60
C LYS A 13 1.85 4.00 4.63
N GLU A 14 2.29 2.78 4.51
CA GLU A 14 1.70 1.78 3.63
C GLU A 14 1.23 0.59 4.46
N HIS A 15 0.15 0.00 4.01
CA HIS A 15 -0.34 -1.28 4.46
C HIS A 15 -0.24 -2.23 3.27
N VAL A 16 0.64 -3.22 3.36
CA VAL A 16 0.95 -4.13 2.24
C VAL A 16 0.32 -5.49 2.51
N THR A 17 -0.54 -5.94 1.60
CA THR A 17 -1.07 -7.30 1.57
C THR A 17 -0.31 -8.11 0.53
N GLU A 18 0.09 -9.33 0.88
CA GLU A 18 0.85 -10.23 0.02
C GLU A 18 -0.08 -11.08 -0.85
N GLY A 19 0.24 -11.23 -2.14
CA GLY A 19 -0.49 -12.10 -3.06
C GLY A 19 -1.73 -11.46 -3.69
N LEU A 20 -1.91 -11.70 -4.99
CA LEU A 20 -3.05 -11.18 -5.75
C LEU A 20 -4.38 -11.84 -5.33
N ASP A 21 -4.31 -13.10 -4.91
CA ASP A 21 -5.41 -13.86 -4.33
C ASP A 21 -6.04 -13.18 -3.11
N ASN A 22 -5.25 -12.42 -2.34
CA ASN A 22 -5.73 -11.67 -1.18
C ASN A 22 -6.30 -10.27 -1.54
N ALA A 23 -6.23 -9.85 -2.80
CA ALA A 23 -6.72 -8.54 -3.23
C ALA A 23 -8.21 -8.27 -2.91
N PRO A 24 -9.15 -9.23 -3.09
CA PRO A 24 -10.55 -9.03 -2.72
C PRO A 24 -10.71 -8.72 -1.23
N THR A 25 -10.01 -9.48 -0.37
CA THR A 25 -10.04 -9.29 1.08
C THR A 25 -9.42 -7.96 1.49
N ALA A 26 -8.27 -7.60 0.91
CA ALA A 26 -7.62 -6.30 1.12
C ALA A 26 -8.53 -5.13 0.74
N PHE A 27 -9.24 -5.25 -0.39
CA PHE A 27 -10.16 -4.22 -0.86
C PHE A 27 -11.39 -4.08 0.04
N MET A 28 -11.97 -5.19 0.51
CA MET A 28 -13.03 -5.15 1.51
C MET A 28 -12.57 -4.51 2.82
N GLY A 29 -11.34 -4.80 3.26
CA GLY A 29 -10.74 -4.18 4.45
C GLY A 29 -10.53 -2.68 4.28
N LEU A 30 -10.09 -2.23 3.10
CA LEU A 30 -9.97 -0.82 2.75
C LEU A 30 -11.30 -0.07 2.91
N LEU A 31 -12.39 -0.62 2.36
CA LEU A 31 -13.72 -0.01 2.45
C LEU A 31 -14.29 -0.01 3.89
N LYS A 32 -13.81 -0.92 4.74
CA LYS A 32 -14.15 -0.98 6.17
C LYS A 32 -13.23 -0.12 7.05
N GLY A 33 -12.21 0.53 6.48
CA GLY A 33 -11.23 1.33 7.23
C GLY A 33 -10.26 0.51 8.08
N GLN A 34 -9.98 -0.74 7.70
CA GLN A 34 -9.09 -1.65 8.45
C GLN A 34 -7.61 -1.41 8.18
N ASN A 35 -7.27 -0.65 7.13
CA ASN A 35 -5.89 -0.30 6.77
C ASN A 35 -5.46 1.02 7.43
N PHE A 36 -4.16 1.13 7.72
CA PHE A 36 -3.56 2.38 8.18
C PHE A 36 -2.64 2.94 7.09
N GLY A 37 -3.06 4.04 6.47
CA GLY A 37 -2.35 4.61 5.32
C GLY A 37 -2.74 3.96 3.99
N LYS A 38 -1.82 3.94 3.04
CA LYS A 38 -2.08 3.50 1.66
C LYS A 38 -2.13 1.98 1.58
N GLN A 39 -3.26 1.42 1.18
CA GLN A 39 -3.39 -0.02 0.91
C GLN A 39 -2.68 -0.41 -0.39
N LEU A 40 -1.85 -1.45 -0.34
CA LEU A 40 -1.13 -2.02 -1.47
C LEU A 40 -1.29 -3.55 -1.50
N VAL A 41 -1.24 -4.13 -2.70
CA VAL A 41 -1.16 -5.58 -2.90
C VAL A 41 0.15 -5.90 -3.62
N ARG A 42 0.99 -6.73 -3.00
CA ARG A 42 2.25 -7.20 -3.59
C ARG A 42 1.98 -8.39 -4.51
N ILE A 43 2.35 -8.22 -5.78
CA ILE A 43 2.19 -9.25 -6.82
C ILE A 43 3.53 -9.87 -7.27
N GLY A 44 4.65 -9.42 -6.70
CA GLY A 44 6.00 -9.88 -7.03
C GLY A 44 7.07 -9.21 -6.15
N PRO A 45 8.35 -9.61 -6.29
CA PRO A 45 9.44 -9.03 -5.53
C PRO A 45 9.60 -7.53 -5.81
N ASP A 46 10.01 -6.78 -4.79
CA ASP A 46 10.40 -5.38 -4.98
C ASP A 46 11.61 -5.30 -5.92
N LYS A 47 11.61 -4.29 -6.79
CA LYS A 47 12.79 -3.99 -7.60
C LYS A 47 13.86 -3.37 -6.70
N ALA A 48 15.07 -3.93 -6.78
CA ALA A 48 16.27 -3.37 -6.17
C ALA A 48 16.64 -2.01 -6.77
#